data_AF-A0A239I8M2-F1
#
_entry.id   AF-A0A239I8M2-F1
#
_cell.length_a   1.000
_cell.length_b   1.000
_cell.length_c   1.000
_cell.angle_alpha   90.00
_cell.angle_beta   90.00
_cell.angle_gamma   90.00
#
_symmetry.space_group_name_H-M   'P 1'
#
loop_
_entity.id
_entity.type
_entity.pdbx_description
1 polymer ?
#
loop_
_entity_poly.entity_id
_entity_poly.type
_entity_poly.pdbx_seq_one_letter_code
_entity_poly.pdbx_strand_id
1 'polypeptide(L)'
;MSVPEALTERIDKAGGHINAIDRYLWRETERGLWSGHQAVARLAEAWFLLRGLVAELPLVEKYLPREVMQERLDDFQRLIRGTILADRLEEVGAAEAAILAEPFPNPPGEDRAALTAGLARQYRYLDVLRSLSKTVEDEIADRYITLRPGDWVRLPDGHIGHLIERPGLSGWFFVPDIAMNNPGDARKGWRLPNPRIQRVEPGPDMPIAAPAYYWLLAAHRGRQGAARLAETDWAMISSLCATLNAALDAAVKAWLTTVDLGNRSVSWEHPYVKQHISRFAEVAPAALAAPLQEAVDRIDALSLAFINNWRRSPPGWREEVTDIFRLVGDGITGLAEALADQVELAPGQWVDVLPLGPGRLVHRQGTRLVIDRGPYGVAVVSLFQRMLHPRAAPTALAMPTEPYHARWLWFACHPDAWQRRAICPCCGYPGVPEGSAAGTACLLCGWIADGDDLDPLWRNPANGGIDLALARQRFEALGYGTVPTSLSSEQAAIWQDPLILAIKRRLTLALARLVGGGAVDGVALAGIETLWHGYRTALRRCGWEGVWPDEPSVET
;
A
#
# COMPACT_ATOMS: atom_id res chain seq x y z
N MET A 1 10.23 -27.59 -12.03
CA MET A 1 11.18 -28.27 -12.94
C MET A 1 12.48 -27.48 -12.92
N SER A 2 13.63 -28.15 -12.90
CA SER A 2 14.94 -27.51 -12.79
C SER A 2 15.51 -27.18 -14.17
N VAL A 3 16.15 -26.02 -14.31
CA VAL A 3 16.99 -25.71 -15.48
C VAL A 3 18.15 -26.71 -15.50
N PRO A 4 18.49 -27.31 -16.65
CA PRO A 4 19.69 -28.14 -16.78
C PRO A 4 20.94 -27.42 -16.27
N GLU A 5 21.70 -28.07 -15.40
CA GLU A 5 22.92 -27.51 -14.77
C GLU A 5 23.88 -26.97 -15.83
N ALA A 6 24.07 -27.71 -16.92
CA ALA A 6 24.91 -27.29 -18.04
C ALA A 6 24.53 -25.91 -18.59
N LEU A 7 23.23 -25.59 -18.73
CA LEU A 7 22.79 -24.26 -19.19
C LEU A 7 23.13 -23.18 -18.15
N THR A 8 22.85 -23.44 -16.88
CA THR A 8 23.16 -22.49 -15.79
C THR A 8 24.65 -22.18 -15.71
N GLU A 9 25.52 -23.20 -15.83
CA GLU A 9 26.97 -23.00 -15.81
C GLU A 9 27.46 -22.10 -16.97
N ARG A 10 26.90 -22.23 -18.19
CA ARG A 10 27.34 -21.39 -19.34
C ARG A 10 26.88 -19.95 -19.17
N ILE A 11 25.67 -19.73 -18.65
CA ILE A 11 25.17 -18.39 -18.32
C ILE A 11 26.03 -17.75 -17.22
N ASP A 12 26.30 -18.46 -16.12
CA ASP A 12 27.16 -17.96 -15.04
C ASP A 12 28.57 -17.65 -15.56
N LYS A 13 29.09 -18.49 -16.46
CA LYS A 13 30.38 -18.29 -17.09
C LYS A 13 30.40 -17.05 -17.97
N ALA A 14 29.39 -16.86 -18.81
CA ALA A 14 29.22 -15.65 -19.62
C ALA A 14 29.18 -14.40 -18.73
N GLY A 15 28.41 -14.43 -17.63
CA GLY A 15 28.38 -13.35 -16.63
C GLY A 15 29.75 -13.05 -16.02
N GLY A 16 30.53 -14.09 -15.70
CA GLY A 16 31.92 -13.93 -15.24
C GLY A 16 32.83 -13.24 -16.25
N HIS A 17 32.66 -13.52 -17.54
CA HIS A 17 33.39 -12.85 -18.62
C HIS A 17 32.93 -11.40 -18.84
N ILE A 18 31.62 -11.13 -18.79
CA ILE A 18 31.07 -9.76 -18.84
C ILE A 18 31.65 -8.91 -17.69
N ASN A 19 31.71 -9.46 -16.48
CA ASN A 19 32.33 -8.79 -15.33
C ASN A 19 33.85 -8.62 -15.46
N ALA A 20 34.52 -9.39 -16.32
CA ALA A 20 35.93 -9.20 -16.62
C ALA A 20 36.16 -8.00 -17.56
N ILE A 21 35.25 -7.75 -18.49
CA ILE A 21 35.31 -6.59 -19.41
C ILE A 21 35.40 -5.29 -18.61
N ASP A 22 34.56 -5.14 -17.59
CA ASP A 22 34.54 -3.94 -16.75
C ASP A 22 35.91 -3.64 -16.10
N ARG A 23 36.67 -4.69 -15.78
CA ARG A 23 37.99 -4.61 -15.15
C ARG A 23 39.14 -4.40 -16.13
N TYR A 24 39.04 -4.97 -17.34
CA TYR A 24 40.18 -5.08 -18.26
C TYR A 24 40.05 -4.21 -19.51
N LEU A 25 38.85 -3.89 -19.99
CA LEU A 25 38.67 -3.26 -21.31
C LEU A 25 39.40 -1.93 -21.45
N TRP A 26 39.39 -1.11 -20.40
CA TRP A 26 40.10 0.17 -20.41
C TRP A 26 41.62 0.05 -20.19
N ARG A 27 42.11 -1.08 -19.66
CA ARG A 27 43.54 -1.33 -19.38
C ARG A 27 44.24 -2.04 -20.54
N GLU A 28 43.56 -3.03 -21.10
CA GLU A 28 44.04 -3.96 -22.12
C GLU A 28 42.86 -4.22 -23.07
N THR A 29 42.63 -3.31 -24.04
CA THR A 29 41.47 -3.35 -24.94
C THR A 29 41.28 -4.72 -25.58
N GLU A 30 42.35 -5.34 -26.10
CA GLU A 30 42.30 -6.67 -26.71
C GLU A 30 41.80 -7.75 -25.73
N ARG A 31 42.26 -7.70 -24.48
CA ARG A 31 41.83 -8.66 -23.44
C ARG A 31 40.39 -8.44 -22.99
N GLY A 32 39.95 -7.18 -22.96
CA GLY A 32 38.56 -6.82 -22.70
C GLY A 32 37.64 -7.36 -23.80
N LEU A 33 37.96 -7.10 -25.07
CA LEU A 33 37.21 -7.60 -26.22
C LEU A 33 37.24 -9.12 -26.29
N TRP A 34 38.39 -9.74 -26.02
CA TRP A 34 38.50 -11.20 -25.89
C TRP A 34 37.54 -11.76 -24.84
N SER A 35 37.40 -11.09 -23.69
CA SER A 35 36.42 -11.48 -22.68
C SER A 35 34.98 -11.31 -23.16
N GLY A 36 34.69 -10.27 -23.96
CA GLY A 36 33.40 -10.09 -24.63
C GLY A 36 33.06 -11.25 -25.58
N HIS A 37 34.00 -11.62 -26.45
CA HIS A 37 33.84 -12.76 -27.36
C HIS A 37 33.63 -14.08 -26.61
N GLN A 38 34.38 -14.30 -25.53
CA GLN A 38 34.17 -15.46 -24.65
C GLN A 38 32.76 -15.45 -24.04
N ALA A 39 32.24 -14.30 -23.61
CA ALA A 39 30.89 -14.20 -23.11
C ALA A 39 29.85 -14.58 -24.18
N VAL A 40 29.95 -14.00 -25.39
CA VAL A 40 29.03 -14.29 -26.50
C VAL A 40 29.10 -15.77 -26.90
N ALA A 41 30.29 -16.36 -26.97
CA ALA A 41 30.46 -17.78 -27.29
C ALA A 41 29.82 -18.70 -26.22
N ARG A 42 29.91 -18.35 -24.93
CA ARG A 42 29.22 -19.11 -23.86
C ARG A 42 27.70 -18.96 -23.93
N LEU A 43 27.19 -17.79 -24.28
CA LEU A 43 25.76 -17.58 -24.54
C LEU A 43 25.30 -18.40 -25.76
N ALA A 44 26.11 -18.46 -26.81
CA ALA A 44 25.85 -19.27 -27.99
C ALA A 44 25.77 -20.77 -27.64
N GLU A 45 26.72 -21.29 -26.86
CA GLU A 45 26.67 -22.67 -26.37
C GLU A 45 25.37 -22.98 -25.62
N ALA A 46 24.96 -22.09 -24.70
CA ALA A 46 23.71 -22.25 -23.96
C ALA A 46 22.50 -22.27 -24.92
N TRP A 47 22.47 -21.38 -25.90
CA TRP A 47 21.41 -21.32 -26.89
C TRP A 47 21.38 -22.55 -27.81
N PHE A 48 22.53 -23.04 -28.27
CA PHE A 48 22.60 -24.27 -29.08
C PHE A 48 22.07 -25.48 -28.32
N LEU A 49 22.44 -25.61 -27.05
CA LEU A 49 21.94 -26.69 -26.20
C LEU A 49 20.43 -26.54 -25.97
N LEU A 50 19.95 -25.32 -25.73
CA LEU A 50 18.51 -25.03 -25.57
C LEU A 50 17.70 -25.44 -26.81
N ARG A 51 18.24 -25.23 -28.01
CA ARG A 51 17.59 -25.55 -29.30
C ARG A 51 17.81 -26.99 -29.76
N GLY A 52 18.56 -27.80 -29.01
CA GLY A 52 18.88 -29.18 -29.37
C GLY A 52 19.78 -29.29 -30.60
N LEU A 53 20.54 -28.23 -30.91
CA LEU A 53 21.50 -28.19 -32.02
C LEU A 53 22.80 -28.94 -31.68
N VAL A 54 23.04 -29.13 -30.39
CA VAL A 54 24.12 -29.96 -29.85
C VAL A 54 23.52 -30.93 -28.83
N ALA A 55 23.97 -32.19 -28.85
CA ALA A 55 23.48 -33.23 -27.93
C ALA A 55 24.08 -33.08 -26.53
N GLU A 56 25.39 -32.77 -26.47
CA GLU A 56 26.12 -32.50 -25.25
C GLU A 56 27.18 -31.42 -25.51
N LEU A 57 27.50 -30.64 -24.48
CA LEU A 57 28.59 -29.68 -24.51
C LEU A 57 29.75 -30.20 -23.65
N PRO A 58 31.00 -30.01 -24.07
CA PRO A 58 32.17 -30.34 -23.24
C PRO A 58 32.15 -29.55 -21.93
N LEU A 59 32.84 -30.07 -20.89
CA LEU A 59 32.95 -29.44 -19.58
C LEU A 59 33.31 -27.94 -19.67
N VAL A 60 32.75 -27.12 -18.77
CA VAL A 60 32.98 -25.67 -18.79
C VAL A 60 34.41 -25.33 -18.42
N GLU A 61 35.22 -25.07 -19.44
CA GLU A 61 36.56 -24.54 -19.26
C GLU A 61 36.56 -23.05 -18.86
N LYS A 62 37.69 -22.60 -18.30
CA LYS A 62 37.84 -21.19 -17.90
C LYS A 62 37.78 -20.22 -19.09
N TYR A 63 38.38 -20.61 -20.21
CA TYR A 63 38.39 -19.90 -21.49
C TYR A 63 38.27 -20.94 -22.60
N LEU A 64 37.50 -20.65 -23.64
CA LEU A 64 37.49 -21.44 -24.86
C LEU A 64 38.79 -21.21 -25.65
N PRO A 65 39.37 -22.25 -26.28
CA PRO A 65 40.38 -22.09 -27.31
C PRO A 65 39.89 -21.15 -28.42
N ARG A 66 40.82 -20.45 -29.09
CA ARG A 66 40.47 -19.40 -30.04
C ARG A 66 39.72 -19.90 -31.26
N GLU A 67 40.11 -21.05 -31.77
CA GLU A 67 39.46 -21.71 -32.89
C GLU A 67 38.01 -22.07 -32.52
N VAL A 68 37.81 -22.68 -31.35
CA VAL A 68 36.49 -23.08 -30.85
C VAL A 68 35.60 -21.87 -30.58
N MET A 69 36.15 -20.81 -29.98
CA MET A 69 35.41 -19.59 -29.73
C MET A 69 34.93 -18.96 -31.04
N GLN A 70 35.81 -18.85 -32.05
CA GLN A 70 35.44 -18.27 -33.34
C GLN A 70 34.38 -19.12 -34.06
N GLU A 71 34.53 -20.44 -34.05
CA GLU A 71 33.52 -21.37 -34.59
C GLU A 71 32.13 -21.12 -33.96
N ARG A 72 32.07 -20.98 -32.63
CA ARG A 72 30.81 -20.72 -31.91
C ARG A 72 30.20 -19.37 -32.29
N LEU A 73 31.01 -18.33 -32.44
CA LEU A 73 30.53 -16.99 -32.84
C LEU A 73 29.96 -17.01 -34.27
N ASP A 74 30.67 -17.62 -35.21
CA ASP A 74 30.27 -17.71 -36.61
C ASP A 74 28.97 -18.51 -36.76
N ASP A 75 28.89 -19.66 -36.08
CA ASP A 75 27.67 -20.46 -36.04
C ASP A 75 26.51 -19.71 -35.40
N PHE A 76 26.76 -18.99 -34.31
CA PHE A 76 25.71 -18.25 -33.61
C PHE A 76 25.12 -17.18 -34.51
N GLN A 77 25.97 -16.35 -35.12
CA GLN A 77 25.55 -15.30 -36.04
C GLN A 77 24.76 -15.85 -37.24
N ARG A 78 25.12 -17.03 -37.74
CA ARG A 78 24.40 -17.70 -38.83
C ARG A 78 23.04 -18.22 -38.39
N LEU A 79 22.97 -18.85 -37.22
CA LEU A 79 21.79 -19.60 -36.76
C LEU A 79 20.71 -18.72 -36.13
N ILE A 80 21.06 -17.57 -35.56
CA ILE A 80 20.08 -16.67 -34.92
C ILE A 80 19.39 -15.70 -35.90
N ARG A 81 19.70 -15.74 -37.20
CA ARG A 81 19.13 -14.82 -38.20
C ARG A 81 17.60 -14.82 -38.16
N GLY A 82 17.01 -13.62 -38.16
CA GLY A 82 15.56 -13.45 -38.08
C GLY A 82 14.96 -13.63 -36.68
N THR A 83 15.81 -13.76 -35.65
CA THR A 83 15.39 -13.74 -34.24
C THR A 83 15.83 -12.44 -33.57
N ILE A 84 15.24 -12.10 -32.42
CA ILE A 84 15.65 -10.94 -31.61
C ILE A 84 17.12 -11.00 -31.15
N LEU A 85 17.71 -12.21 -31.08
CA LEU A 85 19.12 -12.38 -30.75
C LEU A 85 20.04 -11.86 -31.86
N ALA A 86 19.60 -11.87 -33.13
CA ALA A 86 20.36 -11.29 -34.23
C ALA A 86 20.53 -9.78 -34.04
N ASP A 87 19.43 -9.09 -33.74
CA ASP A 87 19.42 -7.64 -33.51
C ASP A 87 20.33 -7.27 -32.32
N ARG A 88 20.25 -8.04 -31.23
CA ARG A 88 21.13 -7.85 -30.05
C ARG A 88 22.60 -8.14 -30.35
N LEU A 89 22.89 -9.14 -31.17
CA LEU A 89 24.27 -9.44 -31.56
C LEU A 89 24.83 -8.35 -32.50
N GLU A 90 24.01 -7.77 -33.37
CA GLU A 90 24.38 -6.63 -34.21
C GLU A 90 24.69 -5.39 -33.36
N GLU A 91 23.88 -5.10 -32.33
CA GLU A 91 24.14 -4.04 -31.35
C GLU A 91 25.48 -4.24 -30.61
N VAL A 92 25.80 -5.49 -30.24
CA VAL A 92 27.11 -5.86 -29.66
C VAL A 92 28.24 -5.56 -30.64
N GLY A 93 28.10 -5.98 -31.90
CA GLY A 93 29.08 -5.71 -32.96
C GLY A 93 29.30 -4.22 -33.22
N ALA A 94 28.23 -3.43 -33.23
CA ALA A 94 28.31 -1.97 -33.39
C ALA A 94 29.01 -1.29 -32.21
N ALA A 95 28.71 -1.71 -30.98
CA ALA A 95 29.36 -1.20 -29.78
C ALA A 95 30.85 -1.57 -29.74
N GLU A 96 31.22 -2.77 -30.18
CA GLU A 96 32.60 -3.21 -30.32
C GLU A 96 33.36 -2.41 -31.40
N ALA A 97 32.76 -2.22 -32.58
CA ALA A 97 33.33 -1.42 -33.65
C ALA A 97 33.60 0.03 -33.20
N ALA A 98 32.72 0.60 -32.37
CA ALA A 98 32.92 1.93 -31.80
C ALA A 98 34.13 1.99 -30.83
N ILE A 99 34.41 0.91 -30.09
CA ILE A 99 35.61 0.81 -29.23
C ILE A 99 36.87 0.69 -30.09
N LEU A 100 36.83 -0.12 -31.16
CA LEU A 100 37.97 -0.32 -32.06
C LEU A 100 38.30 0.93 -32.88
N ALA A 101 37.28 1.69 -33.29
CA ALA A 101 37.45 2.95 -34.04
C ALA A 101 38.13 4.03 -33.19
N GLU A 102 37.81 4.09 -31.90
CA GLU A 102 38.39 5.04 -30.95
C GLU A 102 38.81 4.33 -29.64
N PRO A 103 39.99 3.70 -29.62
CA PRO A 103 40.52 3.00 -28.46
C PRO A 103 40.69 3.90 -27.23
N PHE A 104 40.79 3.31 -26.05
CA PHE A 104 41.07 4.06 -24.82
C PHE A 104 42.41 4.79 -24.91
N PRO A 105 42.48 6.05 -24.45
CA PRO A 105 43.74 6.79 -24.40
C PRO A 105 44.73 6.12 -23.45
N ASN A 106 45.97 5.93 -23.91
CA ASN A 106 47.05 5.36 -23.12
C ASN A 106 48.26 6.31 -23.16
N PRO A 107 48.74 6.88 -22.03
CA PRO A 107 48.30 6.64 -20.65
C PRO A 107 47.01 7.41 -20.24
N PRO A 108 46.32 7.00 -19.16
CA PRO A 108 44.98 7.50 -18.78
C PRO A 108 44.89 8.95 -18.25
N GLY A 109 45.90 9.80 -18.48
CA GLY A 109 46.13 11.00 -17.66
C GLY A 109 45.88 12.36 -18.30
N GLU A 110 45.93 12.50 -19.63
CA GLU A 110 46.08 13.83 -20.24
C GLU A 110 44.78 14.45 -20.79
N ASP A 111 43.78 13.63 -21.16
CA ASP A 111 42.50 14.13 -21.70
C ASP A 111 41.28 13.50 -21.00
N ARG A 112 40.67 14.30 -20.13
CA ARG A 112 39.46 13.93 -19.36
C ARG A 112 38.23 13.72 -20.25
N ALA A 113 38.14 14.41 -21.39
CA ALA A 113 37.03 14.24 -22.33
C ALA A 113 37.16 12.90 -23.05
N ALA A 114 38.37 12.55 -23.52
CA ALA A 114 38.65 11.25 -24.14
C ALA A 114 38.40 10.07 -23.19
N LEU A 115 38.78 10.19 -21.91
CA LEU A 115 38.49 9.17 -20.90
C LEU A 115 36.98 9.00 -20.68
N THR A 116 36.23 10.10 -20.57
CA THR A 116 34.78 10.07 -20.38
C THR A 116 34.07 9.44 -21.58
N ALA A 117 34.49 9.78 -22.80
CA ALA A 117 33.97 9.18 -24.02
C ALA A 117 34.28 7.68 -24.12
N GLY A 118 35.50 7.27 -23.75
CA GLY A 118 35.89 5.86 -23.67
C GLY A 118 35.05 5.08 -22.66
N LEU A 119 34.87 5.59 -21.44
CA LEU A 119 34.01 4.97 -20.43
C LEU A 119 32.56 4.85 -20.90
N ALA A 120 32.03 5.86 -21.58
CA ALA A 120 30.70 5.80 -22.18
C ALA A 120 30.59 4.68 -23.22
N ARG A 121 31.62 4.47 -24.05
CA ARG A 121 31.68 3.32 -24.98
C ARG A 121 31.73 1.98 -24.25
N GLN A 122 32.56 1.85 -23.20
CA GLN A 122 32.60 0.64 -22.36
C GLN A 122 31.24 0.34 -21.74
N TYR A 123 30.57 1.34 -21.16
CA TYR A 123 29.25 1.14 -20.56
C TYR A 123 28.21 0.72 -21.58
N ARG A 124 28.20 1.32 -22.78
CA ARG A 124 27.34 0.87 -23.87
C ARG A 124 27.61 -0.59 -24.25
N TYR A 125 28.87 -1.00 -24.39
CA TYR A 125 29.24 -2.38 -24.72
C TYR A 125 28.81 -3.38 -23.63
N LEU A 126 29.02 -3.04 -22.35
CA LEU A 126 28.56 -3.84 -21.22
C LEU A 126 27.02 -3.96 -21.19
N ASP A 127 26.31 -2.88 -21.51
CA ASP A 127 24.85 -2.85 -21.51
C ASP A 127 24.26 -3.76 -22.60
N VAL A 128 24.77 -3.66 -23.84
CA VAL A 128 24.31 -4.53 -24.95
C VAL A 128 24.66 -6.00 -24.72
N LEU A 129 25.82 -6.32 -24.12
CA LEU A 129 26.17 -7.70 -23.74
C LEU A 129 25.25 -8.26 -22.64
N ARG A 130 24.91 -7.44 -21.64
CA ARG A 130 23.94 -7.82 -20.61
C ARG A 130 22.54 -8.00 -21.20
N SER A 131 22.16 -7.18 -22.18
CA SER A 131 20.90 -7.31 -22.92
C SER A 131 20.85 -8.62 -23.72
N LEU A 132 21.92 -8.96 -24.45
CA LEU A 132 22.04 -10.25 -25.14
C LEU A 132 21.95 -11.42 -24.16
N SER A 133 22.71 -11.37 -23.05
CA SER A 133 22.67 -12.39 -22.00
C SER A 133 21.25 -12.57 -21.43
N LYS A 134 20.55 -11.47 -21.15
CA LYS A 134 19.18 -11.49 -20.63
C LYS A 134 18.21 -12.12 -21.64
N THR A 135 18.38 -11.82 -22.92
CA THR A 135 17.55 -12.41 -23.99
C THR A 135 17.73 -13.93 -24.08
N VAL A 136 18.96 -14.43 -23.95
CA VAL A 136 19.21 -15.88 -23.88
C VAL A 136 18.65 -16.49 -22.59
N GLU A 137 18.83 -15.82 -21.45
CA GLU A 137 18.22 -16.24 -20.18
C GLU A 137 16.69 -16.30 -20.27
N ASP A 138 16.05 -15.35 -20.94
CA ASP A 138 14.59 -15.32 -21.16
C ASP A 138 14.14 -16.54 -21.99
N GLU A 139 14.86 -16.90 -23.06
CA GLU A 139 14.53 -18.13 -23.81
C GLU A 139 14.66 -19.41 -22.96
N ILE A 140 15.68 -19.48 -22.09
CA ILE A 140 15.84 -20.60 -21.14
C ILE A 140 14.69 -20.60 -20.13
N ALA A 141 14.35 -19.43 -19.58
CA ALA A 141 13.29 -19.26 -18.60
C ALA A 141 11.94 -19.67 -19.17
N ASP A 142 11.61 -19.27 -20.40
CA ASP A 142 10.36 -19.64 -21.08
C ASP A 142 10.20 -21.14 -21.28
N ARG A 143 11.31 -21.87 -21.45
CA ARG A 143 11.28 -23.32 -21.60
C ARG A 143 11.19 -24.07 -20.27
N TYR A 144 11.88 -23.60 -19.22
CA TYR A 144 12.09 -24.40 -18.01
C TYR A 144 11.47 -23.82 -16.74
N ILE A 145 11.23 -22.51 -16.67
CA ILE A 145 10.69 -21.84 -15.49
C ILE A 145 9.19 -21.63 -15.65
N THR A 146 8.42 -22.36 -14.84
CA THR A 146 6.94 -22.29 -14.85
C THR A 146 6.39 -21.11 -14.06
N LEU A 147 7.22 -20.46 -13.22
CA LEU A 147 6.81 -19.31 -12.42
C LEU A 147 6.54 -18.10 -13.31
N ARG A 148 5.45 -17.39 -13.02
CA ARG A 148 5.00 -16.17 -13.72
C ARG A 148 4.79 -15.03 -12.72
N PRO A 149 4.95 -13.77 -13.15
CA PRO A 149 4.43 -12.63 -12.38
C PRO A 149 3.00 -12.88 -11.91
N GLY A 150 2.73 -12.67 -10.63
CA GLY A 150 1.48 -13.03 -9.95
C GLY A 150 1.55 -14.31 -9.11
N ASP A 151 2.55 -15.17 -9.33
CA ASP A 151 2.67 -16.42 -8.57
C ASP A 151 3.17 -16.16 -7.15
N TRP A 152 2.57 -16.86 -6.19
CA TRP A 152 3.05 -16.92 -4.81
C TRP A 152 4.07 -18.03 -4.63
N VAL A 153 5.13 -17.73 -3.90
CA VAL A 153 6.22 -18.67 -3.62
C VAL A 153 6.69 -18.57 -2.17
N ARG A 154 7.22 -19.68 -1.65
CA ARG A 154 8.11 -19.67 -0.49
C ARG A 154 9.52 -19.41 -0.98
N LEU A 155 10.15 -18.39 -0.42
CA LEU A 155 11.51 -17.95 -0.74
C LEU A 155 12.57 -18.72 0.07
N PRO A 156 13.85 -18.68 -0.35
CA PRO A 156 14.92 -19.43 0.31
C PRO A 156 15.20 -19.03 1.77
N ASP A 157 14.78 -17.84 2.17
CA ASP A 157 14.84 -17.30 3.54
C ASP A 157 13.60 -17.66 4.38
N GLY A 158 12.64 -18.41 3.82
CA GLY A 158 11.45 -18.90 4.49
C GLY A 158 10.21 -18.01 4.35
N HIS A 159 10.37 -16.77 3.88
CA HIS A 159 9.26 -15.84 3.70
C HIS A 159 8.36 -16.23 2.53
N ILE A 160 7.12 -15.73 2.54
CA ILE A 160 6.18 -15.85 1.43
C ILE A 160 6.33 -14.60 0.54
N GLY A 161 6.70 -14.81 -0.71
CA GLY A 161 6.86 -13.76 -1.70
C GLY A 161 5.85 -13.88 -2.83
N HIS A 162 5.41 -12.73 -3.34
CA HIS A 162 4.61 -12.60 -4.56
C HIS A 162 5.54 -12.19 -5.71
N LEU A 163 5.65 -13.00 -6.76
CA LEU A 163 6.51 -12.72 -7.91
C LEU A 163 5.96 -11.53 -8.69
N ILE A 164 6.79 -10.49 -8.86
CA ILE A 164 6.40 -9.22 -9.47
C ILE A 164 6.91 -9.12 -10.89
N GLU A 165 8.18 -9.50 -11.08
CA GLU A 165 8.86 -9.45 -12.35
C GLU A 165 9.85 -10.62 -12.44
N ARG A 166 10.05 -11.08 -13.68
CA ARG A 166 10.88 -12.25 -13.99
C ARG A 166 11.88 -11.92 -15.11
N PRO A 167 12.92 -11.09 -14.86
CA PRO A 167 13.96 -10.82 -15.84
C PRO A 167 14.91 -12.01 -15.99
N GLY A 168 14.81 -12.75 -17.11
CA GLY A 168 15.66 -13.90 -17.40
C GLY A 168 15.52 -15.01 -16.37
N LEU A 169 16.65 -15.46 -15.83
CA LEU A 169 16.70 -16.49 -14.78
C LEU A 169 16.63 -15.91 -13.36
N SER A 170 16.28 -14.63 -13.23
CA SER A 170 16.10 -13.95 -11.95
C SER A 170 14.64 -13.55 -11.76
N GLY A 171 14.18 -13.54 -10.51
CA GLY A 171 12.86 -13.06 -10.12
C GLY A 171 12.98 -12.01 -9.03
N TRP A 172 12.11 -11.01 -9.09
CA TRP A 172 11.92 -10.07 -7.99
C TRP A 172 10.57 -10.30 -7.34
N PHE A 173 10.60 -10.38 -6.03
CA PHE A 173 9.48 -10.79 -5.20
C PHE A 173 9.14 -9.68 -4.22
N PHE A 174 7.85 -9.47 -4.02
CA PHE A 174 7.33 -8.62 -2.96
C PHE A 174 7.05 -9.50 -1.77
N VAL A 175 7.58 -9.15 -0.61
CA VAL A 175 7.52 -9.97 0.60
C VAL A 175 6.64 -9.23 1.63
N PRO A 176 5.34 -9.57 1.72
CA PRO A 176 4.38 -8.71 2.42
C PRO A 176 4.58 -8.64 3.94
N ASP A 177 5.11 -9.69 4.57
CA ASP A 177 5.38 -9.71 6.00
C ASP A 177 6.50 -8.75 6.41
N ILE A 178 7.53 -8.63 5.57
CA ILE A 178 8.55 -7.57 5.68
C ILE A 178 7.91 -6.20 5.47
N ALA A 179 7.04 -6.08 4.46
CA ALA A 179 6.37 -4.81 4.12
C ALA A 179 5.49 -4.26 5.24
N MET A 180 4.96 -5.11 6.13
CA MET A 180 4.19 -4.66 7.30
C MET A 180 4.99 -3.70 8.19
N ASN A 181 6.31 -3.91 8.28
CA ASN A 181 7.24 -3.14 9.09
C ASN A 181 7.98 -2.10 8.25
N ASN A 182 8.54 -2.51 7.11
CA ASN A 182 9.26 -1.63 6.19
C ASN A 182 8.99 -2.03 4.73
N PRO A 183 8.10 -1.30 4.02
CA PRO A 183 7.86 -1.53 2.59
C PRO A 183 9.11 -1.41 1.71
N GLY A 184 10.13 -0.64 2.12
CA GLY A 184 11.38 -0.45 1.38
C GLY A 184 12.22 -1.73 1.27
N ASP A 185 12.19 -2.57 2.31
CA ASP A 185 13.00 -3.80 2.38
C ASP A 185 12.28 -5.03 1.80
N ALA A 186 11.00 -4.88 1.49
CA ALA A 186 10.11 -5.96 1.08
C ALA A 186 10.36 -6.47 -0.33
N ARG A 187 11.16 -5.77 -1.15
CA ARG A 187 11.53 -6.23 -2.49
C ARG A 187 12.80 -7.09 -2.39
N LYS A 188 12.70 -8.38 -2.75
CA LYS A 188 13.82 -9.32 -2.72
C LYS A 188 14.08 -9.91 -4.10
N GLY A 189 15.34 -9.98 -4.50
CA GLY A 189 15.78 -10.59 -5.77
C GLY A 189 16.35 -11.99 -5.52
N TRP A 190 15.95 -12.97 -6.34
CA TRP A 190 16.44 -14.35 -6.26
C TRP A 190 16.66 -14.97 -7.64
N ARG A 191 17.64 -15.88 -7.77
CA ARG A 191 17.80 -16.75 -8.95
C ARG A 191 16.70 -17.81 -8.96
N LEU A 192 15.92 -17.86 -10.02
CA LEU A 192 14.76 -18.76 -10.17
C LEU A 192 15.10 -20.25 -10.21
N PRO A 193 16.28 -20.68 -10.72
CA PRO A 193 16.69 -22.09 -10.64
C PRO A 193 16.94 -22.60 -9.21
N ASN A 194 16.84 -21.75 -8.18
CA ASN A 194 17.06 -22.15 -6.80
C ASN A 194 15.96 -23.14 -6.34
N PRO A 195 16.31 -24.39 -5.95
CA PRO A 195 15.33 -25.41 -5.59
C PRO A 195 14.57 -25.12 -4.29
N ARG A 196 15.02 -24.13 -3.49
CA ARG A 196 14.30 -23.67 -2.30
C ARG A 196 13.14 -22.72 -2.62
N ILE A 197 13.05 -22.22 -3.86
CA ILE A 197 11.88 -21.46 -4.34
C ILE A 197 10.79 -22.46 -4.69
N GLN A 198 9.70 -22.44 -3.92
CA GLN A 198 8.59 -23.39 -4.08
C GLN A 198 7.29 -22.63 -4.28
N ARG A 199 6.52 -22.99 -5.30
CA ARG A 199 5.19 -22.41 -5.51
C ARG A 199 4.31 -22.70 -4.29
N VAL A 200 3.56 -21.70 -3.88
CA VAL A 200 2.55 -21.79 -2.83
C VAL A 200 1.20 -21.56 -3.48
N GLU A 201 0.25 -22.47 -3.25
CA GLU A 201 -1.10 -22.30 -3.76
C GLU A 201 -1.81 -21.16 -3.01
N PRO A 202 -2.50 -20.25 -3.72
CA PRO A 202 -3.28 -19.21 -3.08
C PRO A 202 -4.31 -19.80 -2.11
N GLY A 203 -4.32 -19.29 -0.90
CA GLY A 203 -5.26 -19.67 0.16
C GLY A 203 -5.91 -18.44 0.81
N PRO A 204 -6.93 -18.63 1.65
CA PRO A 204 -7.64 -17.54 2.29
C PRO A 204 -6.78 -16.75 3.29
N ASP A 205 -5.68 -17.34 3.77
CA ASP A 205 -4.70 -16.72 4.68
C ASP A 205 -3.56 -16.00 3.95
N MET A 206 -3.62 -15.89 2.62
CA MET A 206 -2.54 -15.24 1.87
C MET A 206 -2.55 -13.73 2.13
N PRO A 207 -1.38 -13.10 2.31
CA PRO A 207 -1.31 -11.65 2.48
C PRO A 207 -1.84 -10.91 1.25
N ILE A 208 -2.15 -9.63 1.43
CA ILE A 208 -2.52 -8.75 0.31
C ILE A 208 -1.32 -8.63 -0.64
N ALA A 209 -1.53 -8.98 -1.92
CA ALA A 209 -0.46 -9.00 -2.92
C ALA A 209 0.01 -7.59 -3.33
N ALA A 210 -0.89 -6.60 -3.29
CA ALA A 210 -0.68 -5.27 -3.85
C ALA A 210 0.36 -4.47 -3.04
N PRO A 211 1.56 -4.16 -3.59
CA PRO A 211 2.58 -3.41 -2.84
C PRO A 211 2.13 -2.01 -2.44
N ALA A 212 1.30 -1.37 -3.28
CA ALA A 212 0.71 -0.06 -3.03
C ALA A 212 -0.07 0.00 -1.70
N TYR A 213 -0.68 -1.10 -1.28
CA TYR A 213 -1.38 -1.22 0.01
C TYR A 213 -0.48 -0.87 1.20
N TYR A 214 0.73 -1.43 1.21
CA TYR A 214 1.68 -1.27 2.31
C TYR A 214 2.31 0.13 2.32
N TRP A 215 2.56 0.70 1.14
CA TRP A 215 3.05 2.07 1.02
C TRP A 215 2.01 3.11 1.44
N LEU A 216 0.72 2.93 1.10
CA LEU A 216 -0.33 3.83 1.57
C LEU A 216 -0.58 3.70 3.08
N LEU A 217 -0.50 2.49 3.65
CA LEU A 217 -0.51 2.31 5.10
C LEU A 217 0.64 3.08 5.77
N ALA A 218 1.85 3.01 5.20
CA ALA A 218 3.01 3.74 5.70
C ALA A 218 2.82 5.25 5.59
N ALA A 219 2.28 5.75 4.47
CA ALA A 219 1.95 7.15 4.27
C ALA A 219 0.93 7.65 5.31
N HIS A 220 -0.12 6.88 5.56
CA HIS A 220 -1.14 7.24 6.53
C HIS A 220 -0.61 7.25 7.97
N ARG A 221 0.19 6.23 8.35
CA ARG A 221 0.89 6.20 9.65
C ARG A 221 1.85 7.39 9.80
N GLY A 222 2.59 7.74 8.75
CA GLY A 222 3.49 8.89 8.72
C GLY A 222 2.73 10.20 8.96
N ARG A 223 1.61 10.41 8.26
CA ARG A 223 0.75 11.59 8.47
C ARG A 223 0.20 11.66 9.91
N GLN A 224 -0.27 10.55 10.47
CA GLN A 224 -0.74 10.50 11.86
C GLN A 224 0.40 10.76 12.86
N GLY A 225 1.61 10.29 12.56
CA GLY A 225 2.82 10.60 13.33
C GLY A 225 3.12 12.10 13.32
N ALA A 226 3.07 12.72 12.14
CA ALA A 226 3.24 14.17 11.99
C ALA A 226 2.16 14.95 12.76
N ALA A 227 0.89 14.55 12.68
CA ALA A 227 -0.20 15.23 13.39
C ALA A 227 0.03 15.22 14.91
N ARG A 228 0.40 14.07 15.48
CA ARG A 228 0.77 13.94 16.90
C ARG A 228 1.97 14.81 17.28
N LEU A 229 2.96 14.96 16.39
CA LEU A 229 4.07 15.88 16.63
C LEU A 229 3.58 17.33 16.67
N ALA A 230 2.70 17.73 15.75
CA ALA A 230 2.19 19.10 15.69
C ALA A 230 1.36 19.52 16.92
N GLU A 231 0.74 18.56 17.62
CA GLU A 231 0.04 18.77 18.89
C GLU A 231 0.98 19.06 20.08
N THR A 232 2.26 18.69 19.95
CA THR A 232 3.25 18.92 21.02
C THR A 232 3.92 20.29 20.87
N ASP A 233 3.84 21.12 21.91
CA ASP A 233 4.45 22.46 21.94
C ASP A 233 5.99 22.46 21.78
N TRP A 234 6.64 21.30 21.95
CA TRP A 234 8.09 21.12 21.84
C TRP A 234 8.54 20.50 20.52
N ALA A 235 7.62 20.22 19.59
CA ALA A 235 8.01 19.66 18.30
C ALA A 235 8.88 20.63 17.51
N MET A 236 10.09 20.19 17.14
CA MET A 236 10.92 20.93 16.20
C MET A 236 10.28 20.86 14.81
N ILE A 237 10.12 22.03 14.16
CA ILE A 237 9.62 22.14 12.77
C ILE A 237 10.40 21.21 11.83
N SER A 238 11.71 21.04 12.03
CA SER A 238 12.53 20.09 11.27
C SER A 238 12.03 18.65 11.34
N SER A 239 11.60 18.18 12.52
CA SER A 239 11.10 16.81 12.72
C SER A 239 9.72 16.63 12.10
N LEU A 240 8.88 17.66 12.19
CA LEU A 240 7.57 17.69 11.53
C LEU A 240 7.73 17.61 10.01
N CYS A 241 8.55 18.49 9.41
CA CYS A 241 8.83 18.50 7.98
C CYS A 241 9.43 17.17 7.49
N ALA A 242 10.36 16.58 8.24
CA ALA A 242 10.93 15.27 7.91
C ALA A 242 9.86 14.16 7.90
N THR A 243 8.96 14.16 8.88
CA THR A 243 7.88 13.17 8.97
C THR A 243 6.85 13.34 7.86
N LEU A 244 6.49 14.59 7.51
CA LEU A 244 5.60 14.89 6.39
C LEU A 244 6.22 14.50 5.05
N ASN A 245 7.50 14.80 4.84
CA ASN A 245 8.23 14.39 3.64
C ASN A 245 8.30 12.86 3.50
N ALA A 246 8.49 12.12 4.59
CA ALA A 246 8.45 10.66 4.58
C ALA A 246 7.04 10.12 4.24
N ALA A 247 5.99 10.76 4.76
CA ALA A 247 4.61 10.40 4.44
C ALA A 247 4.27 10.64 2.95
N LEU A 248 4.69 11.78 2.40
CA LEU A 248 4.53 12.13 0.99
C LEU A 248 5.34 11.18 0.10
N ASP A 249 6.59 10.89 0.45
CA ASP A 249 7.44 9.95 -0.27
C ASP A 249 6.80 8.55 -0.34
N ALA A 250 6.26 8.06 0.79
CA ALA A 250 5.54 6.80 0.84
C ALA A 250 4.26 6.83 -0.03
N ALA A 251 3.49 7.92 0.00
CA ALA A 251 2.29 8.07 -0.82
C ALA A 251 2.61 8.01 -2.32
N VAL A 252 3.64 8.75 -2.73
CA VAL A 252 4.11 8.76 -4.12
C VAL A 252 4.63 7.38 -4.53
N LYS A 253 5.42 6.72 -3.68
CA LYS A 253 5.90 5.36 -3.93
C LYS A 253 4.75 4.39 -4.13
N ALA A 254 3.64 4.53 -3.40
CA ALA A 254 2.47 3.68 -3.61
C ALA A 254 2.01 3.72 -5.08
N TRP A 255 1.90 4.91 -5.70
CA TRP A 255 1.58 5.00 -7.12
C TRP A 255 2.68 4.45 -8.01
N LEU A 256 3.94 4.84 -7.77
CA LEU A 256 5.07 4.40 -8.60
C LEU A 256 5.24 2.87 -8.61
N THR A 257 4.90 2.18 -7.52
CA THR A 257 4.90 0.71 -7.46
C THR A 257 3.92 0.05 -8.43
N THR A 258 2.87 0.77 -8.84
CA THR A 258 1.85 0.28 -9.78
C THR A 258 2.26 0.45 -11.24
N VAL A 259 3.11 1.44 -11.50
CA VAL A 259 3.60 1.75 -12.85
C VAL A 259 4.81 0.88 -13.16
N ASP A 260 5.82 0.90 -12.30
CA ASP A 260 7.04 0.14 -12.47
C ASP A 260 7.77 -0.01 -11.13
N LEU A 261 7.52 -1.12 -10.44
CA LEU A 261 8.28 -1.46 -9.24
C LEU A 261 9.75 -1.77 -9.57
N GLY A 262 10.05 -2.14 -10.81
CA GLY A 262 11.38 -2.40 -11.35
C GLY A 262 12.27 -1.15 -11.42
N ASN A 263 11.68 0.04 -11.34
CA ASN A 263 12.36 1.28 -11.65
C ASN A 263 13.54 1.57 -10.71
N ARG A 264 14.75 1.57 -11.28
CA ARG A 264 16.00 1.85 -10.57
C ARG A 264 16.21 3.32 -10.25
N SER A 265 15.44 4.22 -10.88
CA SER A 265 15.48 5.66 -10.60
C SER A 265 14.72 6.03 -9.32
N VAL A 266 14.02 5.06 -8.70
CA VAL A 266 13.29 5.24 -7.44
C VAL A 266 14.08 4.57 -6.34
N SER A 267 14.44 5.34 -5.31
CA SER A 267 15.04 4.78 -4.11
C SER A 267 13.94 4.28 -3.19
N TRP A 268 13.81 2.97 -3.04
CA TRP A 268 12.75 2.36 -2.25
C TRP A 268 13.03 2.41 -0.75
N GLU A 269 14.28 2.30 -0.34
CA GLU A 269 14.72 2.22 1.06
C GLU A 269 14.79 3.59 1.75
N HIS A 270 15.01 4.67 0.98
CA HIS A 270 15.22 6.01 1.53
C HIS A 270 14.21 7.02 0.99
N PRO A 271 13.83 8.03 1.81
CA PRO A 271 12.95 9.08 1.36
C PRO A 271 13.70 10.08 0.46
N TYR A 272 13.25 10.21 -0.78
CA TYR A 272 13.75 11.17 -1.76
C TYR A 272 12.58 11.90 -2.42
N VAL A 273 11.72 12.47 -1.58
CA VAL A 273 10.40 12.99 -1.96
C VAL A 273 10.44 13.91 -3.18
N LYS A 274 11.43 14.81 -3.31
CA LYS A 274 11.53 15.73 -4.46
C LYS A 274 11.79 15.02 -5.78
N GLN A 275 12.65 14.00 -5.77
CA GLN A 275 12.93 13.23 -6.98
C GLN A 275 11.71 12.36 -7.33
N HIS A 276 11.10 11.74 -6.33
CA HIS A 276 9.97 10.87 -6.54
C HIS A 276 8.71 11.63 -6.95
N ILE A 277 8.45 12.83 -6.41
CA ILE A 277 7.29 13.65 -6.78
C ILE A 277 7.39 14.13 -8.23
N SER A 278 8.58 14.55 -8.69
CA SER A 278 8.79 14.90 -10.09
C SER A 278 8.50 13.71 -11.01
N ARG A 279 8.99 12.53 -10.66
CA ARG A 279 8.73 11.30 -11.43
C ARG A 279 7.26 10.91 -11.40
N PHE A 280 6.59 11.10 -10.27
CA PHE A 280 5.17 10.86 -10.14
C PHE A 280 4.34 11.81 -10.98
N ALA A 281 4.69 13.09 -11.03
CA ALA A 281 4.01 14.07 -11.88
C ALA A 281 4.12 13.75 -13.38
N GLU A 282 5.16 13.02 -13.81
CA GLU A 282 5.30 12.56 -15.19
C GLU A 282 4.33 11.41 -15.56
N VAL A 283 3.88 10.61 -14.59
CA VAL A 283 3.13 9.38 -14.84
C VAL A 283 1.74 9.34 -14.20
N ALA A 284 1.42 10.26 -13.30
CA ALA A 284 0.15 10.32 -12.60
C ALA A 284 -0.76 11.44 -13.16
N PRO A 285 -2.09 11.29 -13.03
CA PRO A 285 -3.02 12.37 -13.35
C PRO A 285 -2.69 13.67 -12.61
N ALA A 286 -2.78 14.81 -13.30
CA ALA A 286 -2.49 16.13 -12.71
C ALA A 286 -3.30 16.43 -11.44
N ALA A 287 -4.54 15.94 -11.37
CA ALA A 287 -5.40 16.09 -10.20
C ALA A 287 -4.84 15.40 -8.93
N LEU A 288 -4.04 14.34 -9.08
CA LEU A 288 -3.34 13.67 -7.98
C LEU A 288 -1.95 14.28 -7.75
N ALA A 289 -1.27 14.69 -8.82
CA ALA A 289 0.08 15.24 -8.77
C ALA A 289 0.17 16.62 -8.13
N ALA A 290 -0.70 17.56 -8.54
CA ALA A 290 -0.57 18.96 -8.16
C ALA A 290 -0.67 19.21 -6.64
N PRO A 291 -1.62 18.63 -5.88
CA PRO A 291 -1.71 18.86 -4.44
C PRO A 291 -0.48 18.34 -3.67
N LEU A 292 0.08 17.21 -4.12
CA LEU A 292 1.26 16.61 -3.49
C LEU A 292 2.53 17.40 -3.83
N GLN A 293 2.66 17.92 -5.05
CA GLN A 293 3.74 18.82 -5.41
C GLN A 293 3.70 20.11 -4.59
N GLU A 294 2.51 20.73 -4.48
CA GLU A 294 2.33 21.94 -3.68
C GLU A 294 2.69 21.70 -2.20
N ALA A 295 2.31 20.54 -1.65
CA ALA A 295 2.68 20.17 -0.29
C ALA A 295 4.20 20.10 -0.09
N VAL A 296 4.94 19.48 -1.03
CA VAL A 296 6.41 19.41 -0.97
C VAL A 296 7.03 20.80 -1.01
N ASP A 297 6.57 21.65 -1.93
CA ASP A 297 7.11 23.00 -2.10
C ASP A 297 6.88 23.87 -0.85
N ARG A 298 5.71 23.75 -0.20
CA ARG A 298 5.39 24.44 1.06
C ARG A 298 6.21 23.90 2.24
N ILE A 299 6.43 22.59 2.33
CA ILE A 299 7.30 21.99 3.37
C ILE A 299 8.74 22.50 3.23
N ASP A 300 9.23 22.62 1.99
CA ASP A 300 10.55 23.18 1.71
C ASP A 300 10.65 24.64 2.11
N ALA A 301 9.65 25.46 1.75
CA ALA A 301 9.59 26.87 2.11
C ALA A 301 9.58 27.05 3.64
N LEU A 302 8.77 26.26 4.36
CA LEU A 302 8.71 26.27 5.82
C LEU A 302 10.05 25.86 6.44
N SER A 303 10.68 24.80 5.92
CA SER A 303 11.98 24.31 6.39
C SER A 303 13.07 25.36 6.19
N LEU A 304 13.09 26.04 5.04
CA LEU A 304 14.03 27.10 4.74
C LEU A 304 13.79 28.33 5.62
N ALA A 305 12.54 28.74 5.81
CA ALA A 305 12.18 29.84 6.71
C ALA A 305 12.62 29.57 8.15
N PHE A 306 12.45 28.34 8.64
CA PHE A 306 12.93 27.91 9.95
C PHE A 306 14.46 28.00 10.09
N ILE A 307 15.20 27.56 9.06
CA ILE A 307 16.67 27.66 9.04
C ILE A 307 17.11 29.12 9.05
N ASN A 308 16.51 29.95 8.19
CA ASN A 308 16.83 31.38 8.07
C ASN A 308 16.48 32.16 9.35
N ASN A 309 15.48 31.70 10.10
CA ASN A 309 15.10 32.26 11.38
C ASN A 309 15.88 31.67 12.57
N TRP A 310 17.13 31.23 12.35
CA TRP A 310 18.01 30.68 13.38
C TRP A 310 17.40 29.52 14.18
N ARG A 311 16.64 28.66 13.50
CA ARG A 311 15.94 27.51 14.10
C ARG A 311 14.90 27.92 15.16
N ARG A 312 14.32 29.11 15.01
CA ARG A 312 13.12 29.55 15.74
C ARG A 312 11.91 29.46 14.81
N SER A 313 10.76 29.11 15.37
CA SER A 313 9.53 29.01 14.60
C SER A 313 9.17 30.37 13.96
N PRO A 314 8.97 30.43 12.63
CA PRO A 314 8.59 31.67 11.97
C PRO A 314 7.15 32.07 12.34
N PRO A 315 6.77 33.36 12.28
CA PRO A 315 5.39 33.78 12.47
C PRO A 315 4.43 33.05 11.52
N GLY A 316 3.24 32.67 12.00
CA GLY A 316 2.21 32.00 11.17
C GLY A 316 2.47 30.52 10.85
N TRP A 317 3.58 29.92 11.33
CA TRP A 317 3.96 28.55 10.96
C TRP A 317 2.88 27.47 11.24
N ARG A 318 2.02 27.68 12.25
CA ARG A 318 0.94 26.74 12.59
C ARG A 318 -0.17 26.71 11.53
N GLU A 319 -0.50 27.87 10.96
CA GLU A 319 -1.47 27.97 9.87
C GLU A 319 -0.92 27.27 8.61
N GLU A 320 0.34 27.54 8.28
CA GLU A 320 1.02 26.88 7.15
C GLU A 320 1.08 25.36 7.34
N VAL A 321 1.40 24.89 8.55
CA VAL A 321 1.37 23.45 8.87
C VAL A 321 -0.03 22.86 8.69
N THR A 322 -1.08 23.58 9.07
CA THR A 322 -2.47 23.13 8.90
C THR A 322 -2.82 22.99 7.41
N ASP A 323 -2.42 23.95 6.58
CA ASP A 323 -2.59 23.90 5.14
C ASP A 323 -1.82 22.73 4.51
N ILE A 324 -0.57 22.51 4.93
CA ILE A 324 0.23 21.37 4.49
C ILE A 324 -0.46 20.06 4.88
N PHE A 325 -0.97 19.93 6.11
CA PHE A 325 -1.71 18.73 6.53
C PHE A 325 -2.95 18.46 5.69
N ARG A 326 -3.65 19.51 5.28
CA ARG A 326 -4.80 19.42 4.38
C ARG A 326 -4.35 18.91 3.02
N LEU A 327 -3.35 19.52 2.38
CA LEU A 327 -2.83 19.11 1.07
C LEU A 327 -2.33 17.66 1.06
N VAL A 328 -1.51 17.29 2.05
CA VAL A 328 -1.00 15.92 2.23
C VAL A 328 -2.18 14.96 2.41
N GLY A 329 -3.20 15.38 3.17
CA GLY A 329 -4.37 14.59 3.44
C GLY A 329 -5.25 14.32 2.24
N ASP A 330 -5.56 15.37 1.49
CA ASP A 330 -6.33 15.31 0.26
C ASP A 330 -5.61 14.43 -0.77
N GLY A 331 -4.29 14.62 -0.94
CA GLY A 331 -3.49 13.81 -1.86
C GLY A 331 -3.39 12.33 -1.49
N ILE A 332 -3.18 11.99 -0.20
CA ILE A 332 -3.23 10.59 0.25
C ILE A 332 -4.62 9.98 0.04
N THR A 333 -5.69 10.76 0.24
CA THR A 333 -7.07 10.29 0.06
C THR A 333 -7.38 10.03 -1.42
N GLY A 334 -7.00 10.95 -2.31
CA GLY A 334 -7.15 10.76 -3.76
C GLY A 334 -6.36 9.54 -4.28
N LEU A 335 -5.14 9.33 -3.77
CA LEU A 335 -4.36 8.12 -4.08
C LEU A 335 -5.02 6.85 -3.57
N ALA A 336 -5.53 6.87 -2.34
CA ALA A 336 -6.25 5.73 -1.76
C ALA A 336 -7.49 5.37 -2.59
N GLU A 337 -8.25 6.35 -3.05
CA GLU A 337 -9.40 6.12 -3.94
C GLU A 337 -8.98 5.54 -5.29
N ALA A 338 -7.96 6.12 -5.93
CA ALA A 338 -7.48 5.66 -7.23
C ALA A 338 -6.85 4.26 -7.21
N LEU A 339 -6.31 3.84 -6.06
CA LEU A 339 -5.62 2.56 -5.88
C LEU A 339 -6.48 1.51 -5.15
N ALA A 340 -7.70 1.86 -4.74
CA ALA A 340 -8.57 0.97 -3.97
C ALA A 340 -8.79 -0.37 -4.70
N ASP A 341 -9.11 -0.32 -6.00
CA ASP A 341 -9.47 -1.49 -6.80
C ASP A 341 -8.32 -2.47 -7.02
N GLN A 342 -7.07 -2.07 -6.77
CA GLN A 342 -5.91 -2.96 -6.83
C GLN A 342 -5.82 -3.93 -5.66
N VAL A 343 -6.53 -3.65 -4.56
CA VAL A 343 -6.55 -4.54 -3.40
C VAL A 343 -7.74 -5.50 -3.50
N GLU A 344 -7.44 -6.79 -3.63
CA GLU A 344 -8.44 -7.84 -3.76
C GLU A 344 -8.98 -8.28 -2.38
N LEU A 345 -9.95 -7.51 -1.88
CA LEU A 345 -10.78 -7.87 -0.73
C LEU A 345 -12.26 -7.88 -1.11
N ALA A 346 -12.91 -9.04 -0.96
CA ALA A 346 -14.29 -9.26 -1.38
C ALA A 346 -15.22 -9.48 -0.17
N PRO A 347 -16.47 -8.99 -0.22
CA PRO A 347 -17.49 -9.37 0.76
C PRO A 347 -17.57 -10.89 0.92
N GLY A 348 -17.61 -11.36 2.15
CA GLY A 348 -17.55 -12.77 2.51
C GLY A 348 -16.19 -13.23 3.05
N GLN A 349 -15.09 -12.56 2.68
CA GLN A 349 -13.76 -12.91 3.17
C GLN A 349 -13.58 -12.57 4.64
N TRP A 350 -12.76 -13.37 5.32
CA TRP A 350 -12.37 -13.13 6.69
C TRP A 350 -11.04 -12.40 6.74
N VAL A 351 -10.92 -11.45 7.66
CA VAL A 351 -9.71 -10.65 7.86
C VAL A 351 -9.45 -10.45 9.35
N ASP A 352 -8.19 -10.43 9.73
CA ASP A 352 -7.75 -9.84 10.99
C ASP A 352 -7.54 -8.34 10.79
N VAL A 353 -8.24 -7.54 11.58
CA VAL A 353 -8.11 -6.08 11.59
C VAL A 353 -7.23 -5.69 12.76
N LEU A 354 -6.00 -5.26 12.56
CA LEU A 354 -5.09 -5.02 13.69
C LEU A 354 -5.28 -3.62 14.30
N PRO A 355 -5.38 -3.48 15.64
CA PRO A 355 -5.34 -4.53 16.68
C PRO A 355 -6.72 -5.10 17.08
N LEU A 356 -7.80 -4.72 16.40
CA LEU A 356 -9.18 -5.11 16.73
C LEU A 356 -9.43 -6.63 16.69
N GLY A 357 -8.69 -7.41 15.90
CA GLY A 357 -8.86 -8.85 15.75
C GLY A 357 -9.79 -9.25 14.60
N PRO A 358 -10.27 -10.51 14.57
CA PRO A 358 -10.90 -11.09 13.39
C PRO A 358 -12.31 -10.55 13.13
N GLY A 359 -12.68 -10.52 11.85
CA GLY A 359 -14.06 -10.36 11.41
C GLY A 359 -14.26 -10.70 9.94
N ARG A 360 -15.52 -10.76 9.53
CA ARG A 360 -15.94 -11.01 8.16
C ARG A 360 -16.19 -9.69 7.46
N LEU A 361 -15.53 -9.45 6.33
CA LEU A 361 -15.86 -8.33 5.45
C LEU A 361 -17.29 -8.56 4.91
N VAL A 362 -18.23 -7.69 5.27
CA VAL A 362 -19.63 -7.81 4.82
C VAL A 362 -20.00 -6.81 3.73
N HIS A 363 -19.27 -5.70 3.66
CA HIS A 363 -19.53 -4.65 2.69
C HIS A 363 -18.25 -3.88 2.39
N ARG A 364 -18.10 -3.51 1.11
CA ARG A 364 -16.99 -2.71 0.60
C ARG A 364 -17.54 -1.68 -0.38
N GLN A 365 -17.13 -0.43 -0.19
CA GLN A 365 -17.45 0.67 -1.08
C GLN A 365 -16.20 1.55 -1.22
N GLY A 366 -15.49 1.40 -2.35
CA GLY A 366 -14.18 2.03 -2.54
C GLY A 366 -13.20 1.64 -1.43
N THR A 367 -12.70 2.63 -0.71
CA THR A 367 -11.78 2.44 0.44
C THR A 367 -12.49 2.08 1.73
N ARG A 368 -13.82 2.24 1.82
CA ARG A 368 -14.60 1.97 3.03
C ARG A 368 -14.95 0.50 3.15
N LEU A 369 -14.66 -0.08 4.30
CA LEU A 369 -14.91 -1.49 4.61
C LEU A 369 -15.78 -1.59 5.86
N VAL A 370 -16.73 -2.52 5.83
CA VAL A 370 -17.56 -2.89 6.98
C VAL A 370 -17.25 -4.34 7.33
N ILE A 371 -16.78 -4.55 8.54
CA ILE A 371 -16.29 -5.84 9.01
C ILE A 371 -17.12 -6.26 10.22
N ASP A 372 -17.88 -7.34 10.05
CA ASP A 372 -18.66 -7.96 11.12
C ASP A 372 -17.73 -8.83 11.99
N ARG A 373 -17.52 -8.41 13.24
CA ARG A 373 -16.68 -9.11 14.21
C ARG A 373 -17.52 -9.98 15.16
N GLY A 374 -18.77 -10.25 14.79
CA GLY A 374 -19.70 -11.06 15.56
C GLY A 374 -19.99 -10.45 16.93
N PRO A 375 -19.77 -11.17 18.05
CA PRO A 375 -20.11 -10.69 19.39
C PRO A 375 -19.37 -9.39 19.77
N TYR A 376 -18.22 -9.13 19.15
CA TYR A 376 -17.42 -7.91 19.35
C TYR A 376 -17.90 -6.69 18.54
N GLY A 377 -19.04 -6.82 17.84
CA GLY A 377 -19.69 -5.74 17.10
C GLY A 377 -19.23 -5.59 15.66
N VAL A 378 -19.38 -4.39 15.10
CA VAL A 378 -19.09 -4.08 13.69
C VAL A 378 -18.02 -3.00 13.61
N ALA A 379 -16.96 -3.26 12.85
CA ALA A 379 -15.91 -2.29 12.57
C ALA A 379 -16.13 -1.64 11.20
N VAL A 380 -16.15 -0.30 11.16
CA VAL A 380 -16.12 0.47 9.91
C VAL A 380 -14.72 1.05 9.79
N VAL A 381 -13.96 0.60 8.80
CA VAL A 381 -12.55 0.98 8.62
C VAL A 381 -12.29 1.42 7.18
N SER A 382 -11.24 2.21 7.00
CA SER A 382 -10.71 2.52 5.67
C SER A 382 -9.53 1.59 5.35
N LEU A 383 -9.53 1.05 4.13
CA LEU A 383 -8.62 0.04 3.60
C LEU A 383 -7.14 0.35 3.90
N PHE A 384 -6.72 1.60 3.68
CA PHE A 384 -5.32 2.02 3.82
C PHE A 384 -5.01 2.72 5.16
N GLN A 385 -5.94 2.68 6.11
CA GLN A 385 -5.74 3.26 7.44
C GLN A 385 -5.54 2.19 8.51
N ARG A 386 -6.04 0.98 8.27
CA ARG A 386 -5.91 -0.16 9.17
C ARG A 386 -5.26 -1.33 8.44
N MET A 387 -4.37 -2.00 9.15
CA MET A 387 -3.72 -3.20 8.63
C MET A 387 -4.73 -4.36 8.69
N LEU A 388 -4.91 -4.98 7.53
CA LEU A 388 -5.82 -6.09 7.29
C LEU A 388 -4.99 -7.28 6.85
N HIS A 389 -5.22 -8.42 7.47
CA HIS A 389 -4.61 -9.67 7.07
C HIS A 389 -5.72 -10.66 6.70
N PRO A 390 -5.82 -11.10 5.43
CA PRO A 390 -6.76 -12.15 5.05
C PRO A 390 -6.54 -13.39 5.90
N ARG A 391 -7.63 -14.07 6.23
CA ARG A 391 -7.60 -15.32 6.99
C ARG A 391 -8.68 -16.29 6.53
N ALA A 392 -8.49 -17.56 6.86
CA ALA A 392 -9.50 -18.60 6.73
C ALA A 392 -10.70 -18.29 7.63
N ALA A 393 -11.89 -18.66 7.13
CA ALA A 393 -13.10 -18.62 7.92
C ALA A 393 -12.96 -19.52 9.16
N PRO A 394 -13.36 -19.07 10.35
CA PRO A 394 -13.34 -19.90 11.53
C PRO A 394 -14.33 -21.07 11.40
N THR A 395 -13.98 -22.22 11.97
CA THR A 395 -14.75 -23.46 11.86
C THR A 395 -16.09 -23.43 12.61
N ALA A 396 -16.20 -22.56 13.62
CA ALA A 396 -17.42 -22.31 14.37
C ALA A 396 -17.73 -20.81 14.35
N LEU A 397 -18.95 -20.47 13.92
CA LEU A 397 -19.43 -19.11 13.85
C LEU A 397 -20.62 -18.92 14.78
N ALA A 398 -20.41 -18.15 15.85
CA ALA A 398 -21.51 -17.58 16.61
C ALA A 398 -21.87 -16.24 15.95
N MET A 399 -22.80 -16.27 15.00
CA MET A 399 -23.38 -15.04 14.48
C MET A 399 -24.34 -14.49 15.54
N PRO A 400 -24.19 -13.22 15.97
CA PRO A 400 -25.13 -12.60 16.89
C PRO A 400 -26.53 -12.61 16.28
N THR A 401 -27.50 -13.15 17.01
CA THR A 401 -28.93 -13.11 16.62
C THR A 401 -29.66 -11.92 17.22
N GLU A 402 -28.94 -11.10 17.99
CA GLU A 402 -29.49 -9.98 18.73
C GLU A 402 -29.94 -8.85 17.79
N PRO A 403 -31.12 -8.25 18.03
CA PRO A 403 -31.64 -7.18 17.19
C PRO A 403 -30.69 -5.97 17.03
N TYR A 404 -29.92 -5.60 18.06
CA TYR A 404 -28.96 -4.50 17.97
C TYR A 404 -27.90 -4.73 16.90
N HIS A 405 -27.42 -5.97 16.74
CA HIS A 405 -26.35 -6.30 15.82
C HIS A 405 -26.82 -6.18 14.37
N ALA A 406 -28.01 -6.71 14.08
CA ALA A 406 -28.64 -6.56 12.77
C ALA A 406 -28.84 -5.08 12.39
N ARG A 407 -29.26 -4.25 13.34
CA ARG A 407 -29.41 -2.80 13.11
C ARG A 407 -28.07 -2.11 12.87
N TRP A 408 -27.09 -2.39 13.72
CA TRP A 408 -25.75 -1.83 13.57
C TRP A 408 -25.16 -2.20 12.23
N LEU A 409 -25.21 -3.49 11.84
CA LEU A 409 -24.72 -3.96 10.56
C LEU A 409 -25.44 -3.30 9.38
N TRP A 410 -26.77 -3.19 9.44
CA TRP A 410 -27.54 -2.54 8.38
C TRP A 410 -27.14 -1.08 8.21
N PHE A 411 -27.09 -0.32 9.31
CA PHE A 411 -26.62 1.07 9.23
C PHE A 411 -25.18 1.07 8.74
N ALA A 412 -24.27 0.26 9.30
CA ALA A 412 -22.87 0.15 8.87
C ALA A 412 -22.73 -0.01 7.34
N CYS A 413 -23.62 -0.76 6.68
CA CYS A 413 -23.62 -0.92 5.22
C CYS A 413 -24.28 0.23 4.43
N HIS A 414 -25.04 1.13 5.06
CA HIS A 414 -25.78 2.23 4.44
C HIS A 414 -25.42 3.59 5.05
N PRO A 415 -24.26 4.17 4.71
CA PRO A 415 -23.77 5.42 5.31
C PRO A 415 -24.72 6.60 5.09
N ASP A 416 -25.40 6.65 3.94
CA ASP A 416 -26.38 7.70 3.62
C ASP A 416 -27.54 7.75 4.62
N ALA A 417 -27.81 6.64 5.32
CA ALA A 417 -28.85 6.57 6.33
C ALA A 417 -28.44 7.15 7.70
N TRP A 418 -27.17 7.52 7.92
CA TRP A 418 -26.72 8.05 9.23
C TRP A 418 -26.88 9.54 9.33
N GLN A 419 -26.83 10.25 8.19
CA GLN A 419 -27.05 11.69 8.10
C GLN A 419 -26.22 12.49 9.10
N ARG A 420 -24.90 12.32 9.06
CA ARG A 420 -23.95 12.96 10.00
C ARG A 420 -24.16 12.56 11.46
N ARG A 421 -24.33 11.26 11.71
CA ARG A 421 -24.41 10.68 13.06
C ARG A 421 -23.56 9.41 13.13
N ALA A 422 -23.01 9.11 14.30
CA ALA A 422 -22.34 7.86 14.59
C ALA A 422 -23.34 6.81 15.09
N ILE A 423 -23.11 5.55 14.70
CA ILE A 423 -23.90 4.40 15.14
C ILE A 423 -23.52 4.09 16.59
N CYS A 424 -24.53 4.01 17.46
CA CYS A 424 -24.31 3.69 18.86
C CYS A 424 -24.08 2.18 19.05
N PRO A 425 -23.00 1.76 19.74
CA PRO A 425 -22.68 0.34 19.96
C PRO A 425 -23.68 -0.38 20.89
N CYS A 426 -24.49 0.37 21.62
CA CYS A 426 -25.54 -0.15 22.49
C CYS A 426 -26.85 -0.40 21.72
N CYS A 427 -27.48 0.62 21.15
CA CYS A 427 -28.78 0.42 20.48
C CYS A 427 -28.68 0.03 19.00
N GLY A 428 -27.51 0.18 18.35
CA GLY A 428 -27.32 -0.10 16.92
C GLY A 428 -27.93 0.94 15.99
N TYR A 429 -28.38 2.10 16.50
CA TYR A 429 -28.97 3.19 15.72
C TYR A 429 -28.03 4.41 15.63
N PRO A 430 -28.17 5.26 14.59
CA PRO A 430 -27.41 6.51 14.45
C PRO A 430 -27.91 7.57 15.44
N GLY A 431 -27.54 7.42 16.70
CA GLY A 431 -28.05 8.25 17.80
C GLY A 431 -27.02 9.19 18.44
N VAL A 432 -25.77 9.17 17.98
CA VAL A 432 -24.71 10.07 18.44
C VAL A 432 -24.46 11.09 17.34
N PRO A 433 -24.58 12.40 17.57
CA PRO A 433 -24.32 13.39 16.53
C PRO A 433 -22.84 13.39 16.08
N GLU A 434 -22.57 13.58 14.79
CA GLU A 434 -21.20 13.71 14.26
C GLU A 434 -20.50 14.96 14.80
N GLY A 435 -19.19 14.89 15.03
CA GLY A 435 -18.40 15.98 15.61
C GLY A 435 -18.55 16.15 17.13
N SER A 436 -19.39 15.34 17.79
CA SER A 436 -19.51 15.38 19.25
C SER A 436 -18.21 14.96 19.93
N ALA A 437 -17.87 15.59 21.05
CA ALA A 437 -16.70 15.22 21.85
C ALA A 437 -16.73 13.72 22.24
N ALA A 438 -15.54 13.12 22.38
CA ALA A 438 -15.42 11.77 22.94
C ALA A 438 -16.17 11.69 24.29
N GLY A 439 -16.95 10.62 24.50
CA GLY A 439 -17.81 10.51 25.68
C GLY A 439 -19.19 11.16 25.56
N THR A 440 -19.65 11.50 24.35
CA THR A 440 -21.03 12.00 24.16
C THR A 440 -22.06 10.87 24.27
N ALA A 441 -23.13 11.11 25.02
CA ALA A 441 -24.22 10.17 25.19
C ALA A 441 -25.09 10.03 23.94
N CYS A 442 -25.48 8.81 23.60
CA CYS A 442 -26.45 8.54 22.57
C CYS A 442 -27.81 9.15 22.94
N LEU A 443 -28.35 10.02 22.09
CA LEU A 443 -29.65 10.67 22.31
C LEU A 443 -30.82 9.68 22.34
N LEU A 444 -30.63 8.48 21.80
CA LEU A 444 -31.63 7.40 21.83
C LEU A 444 -31.48 6.56 23.08
N CYS A 445 -30.34 5.91 23.33
CA CYS A 445 -30.27 4.93 24.43
C CYS A 445 -29.55 5.42 25.69
N GLY A 446 -28.94 6.61 25.64
CA GLY A 446 -28.20 7.22 26.72
C GLY A 446 -26.78 6.67 26.93
N TRP A 447 -26.36 5.66 26.16
CA TRP A 447 -25.02 5.09 26.24
C TRP A 447 -23.95 6.10 25.82
N ILE A 448 -22.95 6.28 26.67
CA ILE A 448 -21.77 7.09 26.41
C ILE A 448 -20.68 6.20 25.83
N ALA A 449 -20.33 6.40 24.56
CA ALA A 449 -19.25 5.64 23.94
C ALA A 449 -17.88 6.15 24.39
N ASP A 450 -17.02 5.26 24.86
CA ASP A 450 -15.64 5.58 25.27
C ASP A 450 -14.61 5.38 24.13
N GLY A 451 -15.07 4.90 22.96
CA GLY A 451 -14.23 4.60 21.80
C GLY A 451 -13.69 3.16 21.76
N ASP A 452 -13.80 2.43 22.87
CA ASP A 452 -13.31 1.05 23.06
C ASP A 452 -14.43 0.05 23.41
N ASP A 453 -15.69 0.39 23.10
CA ASP A 453 -16.89 -0.45 23.24
C ASP A 453 -16.91 -1.67 22.27
N LEU A 454 -15.81 -2.41 22.22
CA LEU A 454 -15.59 -3.61 21.43
C LEU A 454 -15.89 -4.88 22.23
N ASP A 455 -15.70 -4.84 23.55
CA ASP A 455 -16.02 -5.94 24.46
C ASP A 455 -17.38 -5.71 25.14
N PRO A 456 -18.40 -6.54 24.86
CA PRO A 456 -19.72 -6.42 25.49
C PRO A 456 -19.71 -6.53 27.02
N LEU A 457 -18.68 -7.16 27.60
CA LEU A 457 -18.52 -7.38 29.03
C LEU A 457 -17.68 -6.31 29.72
N TRP A 458 -17.11 -5.38 28.95
CA TRP A 458 -16.39 -4.24 29.50
C TRP A 458 -17.34 -3.36 30.33
N ARG A 459 -16.96 -3.12 31.59
CA ARG A 459 -17.70 -2.24 32.49
C ARG A 459 -17.25 -0.82 32.29
N ASN A 460 -17.99 -0.09 31.47
CA ASN A 460 -17.64 1.28 31.10
C ASN A 460 -17.89 2.25 32.29
N PRO A 461 -16.84 2.90 32.85
CA PRO A 461 -17.00 3.83 33.97
C PRO A 461 -17.88 5.03 33.65
N ALA A 462 -17.87 5.50 32.39
CA ALA A 462 -18.70 6.62 31.95
C ALA A 462 -20.20 6.26 32.00
N ASN A 463 -20.55 4.97 31.99
CA ASN A 463 -21.92 4.48 32.09
C ASN A 463 -22.24 3.92 33.49
N GLY A 464 -21.56 4.41 34.53
CA GLY A 464 -21.82 4.00 35.92
C GLY A 464 -21.39 2.56 36.20
N GLY A 465 -20.42 2.04 35.44
CA GLY A 465 -19.90 0.68 35.58
C GLY A 465 -20.83 -0.42 35.04
N ILE A 466 -21.88 -0.03 34.31
CA ILE A 466 -22.75 -0.97 33.58
C ILE A 466 -21.99 -1.49 32.35
N ASP A 467 -22.10 -2.79 32.10
CA ASP A 467 -21.56 -3.40 30.88
C ASP A 467 -22.51 -3.20 29.68
N LEU A 468 -21.92 -3.25 28.48
CA LEU A 468 -22.62 -3.01 27.22
C LEU A 468 -23.68 -4.08 26.94
N ALA A 469 -23.46 -5.32 27.38
CA ALA A 469 -24.42 -6.41 27.27
C ALA A 469 -25.73 -6.11 28.05
N LEU A 470 -25.63 -5.67 29.30
CA LEU A 470 -26.78 -5.28 30.10
C LEU A 470 -27.49 -4.04 29.52
N ALA A 471 -26.72 -3.06 29.05
CA ALA A 471 -27.30 -1.87 28.42
C ALA A 471 -28.07 -2.22 27.14
N ARG A 472 -27.57 -3.14 26.31
CA ARG A 472 -28.28 -3.67 25.13
C ARG A 472 -29.61 -4.31 25.53
N GLN A 473 -29.59 -5.19 26.55
CA GLN A 473 -30.80 -5.85 27.06
C GLN A 473 -31.83 -4.83 27.58
N ARG A 474 -31.37 -3.82 28.32
CA ARG A 474 -32.23 -2.72 28.79
C ARG A 474 -32.83 -1.94 27.64
N PHE A 475 -32.07 -1.67 26.58
CA PHE A 475 -32.60 -0.96 25.43
C PHE A 475 -33.71 -1.74 24.74
N GLU A 476 -33.52 -3.05 24.52
CA GLU A 476 -34.58 -3.89 23.93
C GLU A 476 -35.84 -3.96 24.80
N ALA A 477 -35.69 -4.02 26.13
CA ALA A 477 -36.81 -4.15 27.05
C ALA A 477 -37.53 -2.82 27.35
N LEU A 478 -36.78 -1.72 27.48
CA LEU A 478 -37.26 -0.45 28.06
C LEU A 478 -37.14 0.74 27.09
N GLY A 479 -36.41 0.60 25.98
CA GLY A 479 -36.12 1.69 25.04
C GLY A 479 -34.99 2.61 25.50
N TYR A 480 -34.23 2.26 26.53
CA TYR A 480 -33.00 2.94 26.94
C TYR A 480 -31.98 1.95 27.50
N GLY A 481 -30.69 2.19 27.26
CA GLY A 481 -29.61 1.35 27.79
C GLY A 481 -29.12 1.81 29.15
N THR A 482 -28.90 3.13 29.28
CA THR A 482 -28.55 3.76 30.55
C THR A 482 -29.08 5.19 30.59
N VAL A 483 -29.22 5.74 31.80
CA VAL A 483 -29.40 7.18 31.96
C VAL A 483 -28.00 7.79 31.88
N PRO A 484 -27.75 8.77 31.00
CA PRO A 484 -26.40 9.32 30.89
C PRO A 484 -25.99 9.94 32.22
N THR A 485 -24.85 9.50 32.74
CA THR A 485 -24.36 9.85 34.09
C THR A 485 -23.88 11.29 34.20
N SER A 486 -23.57 11.91 33.05
CA SER A 486 -23.17 13.31 32.94
C SER A 486 -24.34 14.29 33.02
N LEU A 487 -25.59 13.81 33.05
CA LEU A 487 -26.76 14.68 33.14
C LEU A 487 -26.96 15.19 34.57
N SER A 488 -27.40 16.44 34.69
CA SER A 488 -28.00 16.92 35.93
C SER A 488 -29.29 16.17 36.25
N SER A 489 -29.73 16.17 37.51
CA SER A 489 -31.02 15.56 37.91
C SER A 489 -32.21 16.09 37.11
N GLU A 490 -32.17 17.37 36.70
CA GLU A 490 -33.20 18.00 35.87
C GLU A 490 -33.16 17.47 34.43
N GLN A 491 -31.98 17.35 33.84
CA GLN A 491 -31.80 16.77 32.50
C GLN A 491 -32.21 15.30 32.46
N ALA A 492 -31.89 14.53 33.51
CA ALA A 492 -32.34 13.15 33.63
C ALA A 492 -33.88 13.04 33.69
N ALA A 493 -34.55 13.95 34.42
CA ALA A 493 -36.01 14.01 34.47
C ALA A 493 -36.63 14.36 33.11
N ILE A 494 -36.05 15.33 32.38
CA ILE A 494 -36.48 15.70 31.02
C ILE A 494 -36.34 14.52 30.06
N TRP A 495 -35.24 13.77 30.13
CA TRP A 495 -35.01 12.62 29.25
C TRP A 495 -36.03 11.49 29.47
N GLN A 496 -36.53 11.38 30.69
CA GLN A 496 -37.53 10.40 31.11
C GLN A 496 -38.97 10.92 30.96
N ASP A 497 -39.16 12.16 30.52
CA ASP A 497 -40.48 12.74 30.33
C ASP A 497 -41.32 11.91 29.34
N PRO A 498 -42.60 11.62 29.64
CA PRO A 498 -43.45 10.80 28.79
C PRO A 498 -43.57 11.29 27.34
N LEU A 499 -43.58 12.60 27.11
CA LEU A 499 -43.64 13.21 25.77
C LEU A 499 -42.34 12.95 25.01
N ILE A 500 -41.19 13.14 25.67
CA ILE A 500 -39.86 12.88 25.11
C ILE A 500 -39.72 11.40 24.76
N LEU A 501 -40.13 10.51 25.65
CA LEU A 501 -40.14 9.06 25.41
C LEU A 501 -41.07 8.66 24.25
N ALA A 502 -42.23 9.29 24.11
CA ALA A 502 -43.16 9.02 23.01
C ALA A 502 -42.56 9.41 21.64
N ILE A 503 -41.91 10.58 21.56
CA ILE A 503 -41.23 11.04 20.33
C ILE A 503 -40.06 10.10 20.00
N LYS A 504 -39.24 9.76 21.00
CA LYS A 504 -38.12 8.82 20.85
C LYS A 504 -38.57 7.44 20.37
N ARG A 505 -39.71 6.92 20.87
CA ARG A 505 -40.32 5.66 20.39
C ARG A 505 -40.73 5.75 18.92
N ARG A 506 -41.38 6.85 18.50
CA ARG A 506 -41.74 7.06 17.08
C ARG A 506 -40.52 7.08 16.17
N LEU A 507 -39.47 7.78 16.59
CA LEU A 507 -38.20 7.84 15.87
C LEU A 507 -37.54 6.46 15.78
N THR A 508 -37.48 5.72 16.89
CA THR A 508 -36.91 4.37 16.94
C THR A 508 -37.68 3.40 16.04
N LEU A 509 -39.02 3.49 16.02
CA LEU A 509 -39.86 2.69 15.13
C LEU A 509 -39.66 3.03 13.65
N ALA A 510 -39.49 4.32 13.32
CA ALA A 510 -39.19 4.74 11.95
C ALA A 510 -37.83 4.18 11.48
N LEU A 511 -36.81 4.26 12.33
CA LEU A 511 -35.49 3.67 12.07
C LEU A 511 -35.56 2.13 11.97
N ALA A 512 -36.35 1.46 12.81
CA ALA A 512 -36.54 0.01 12.74
C ALA A 512 -37.20 -0.43 11.43
N ARG A 513 -38.21 0.32 10.96
CA ARG A 513 -38.87 0.06 9.67
C ARG A 513 -37.91 0.25 8.50
N LEU A 514 -37.03 1.25 8.58
CA LEU A 514 -35.99 1.45 7.57
C LEU A 514 -35.06 0.23 7.47
N VAL A 515 -34.58 -0.28 8.61
CA VAL A 515 -33.76 -1.51 8.65
C VAL A 515 -34.51 -2.72 8.08
N GLY A 516 -35.79 -2.89 8.43
CA GLY A 516 -36.62 -4.01 7.94
C GLY A 516 -37.02 -3.92 6.46
N GLY A 517 -37.01 -2.73 5.86
CA GLY A 517 -37.36 -2.49 4.45
C GLY A 517 -36.27 -2.84 3.45
N GLY A 518 -35.04 -3.11 3.91
CA GLY A 518 -33.92 -3.61 3.09
C GLY A 518 -33.26 -2.56 2.18
N ALA A 519 -33.99 -1.59 1.66
CA ALA A 519 -33.47 -0.52 0.80
C ALA A 519 -33.59 0.87 1.45
N VAL A 520 -32.65 1.76 1.10
CA VAL A 520 -32.69 3.17 1.51
C VAL A 520 -33.70 3.91 0.62
N ASP A 521 -34.74 4.47 1.24
CA ASP A 521 -35.75 5.32 0.58
C ASP A 521 -35.59 6.77 1.03
N GLY A 522 -35.40 7.69 0.08
CA GLY A 522 -35.24 9.12 0.34
C GLY A 522 -36.45 9.75 1.05
N VAL A 523 -37.67 9.26 0.79
CA VAL A 523 -38.89 9.74 1.48
C VAL A 523 -38.87 9.32 2.94
N ALA A 524 -38.52 8.05 3.21
CA ALA A 524 -38.36 7.55 4.56
C ALA A 524 -37.27 8.30 5.33
N LEU A 525 -36.12 8.58 4.71
CA LEU A 525 -35.02 9.34 5.32
C LEU A 525 -35.43 10.78 5.67
N ALA A 526 -36.15 11.48 4.79
CA ALA A 526 -36.66 12.82 5.06
C ALA A 526 -37.69 12.82 6.22
N GLY A 527 -38.53 11.79 6.29
CA GLY A 527 -39.45 11.59 7.41
C GLY A 527 -38.72 11.37 8.74
N ILE A 528 -37.63 10.59 8.72
CA ILE A 528 -36.77 10.35 9.89
C ILE A 528 -36.09 11.65 10.35
N GLU A 529 -35.63 12.50 9.44
CA GLU A 529 -35.07 13.81 9.84
C GLU A 529 -36.10 14.74 10.44
N THR A 530 -37.32 14.72 9.91
CA THR A 530 -38.41 15.50 10.50
C THR A 530 -38.68 15.07 11.94
N LEU A 531 -38.62 13.76 12.22
CA LEU A 531 -38.74 13.22 13.58
C LEU A 531 -37.54 13.59 14.45
N TRP A 532 -36.31 13.56 13.92
CA TRP A 532 -35.12 14.04 14.62
C TRP A 532 -35.20 15.52 14.98
N HIS A 533 -35.64 16.37 14.05
CA HIS A 533 -35.83 17.79 14.29
C HIS A 533 -36.88 18.00 15.39
N GLY A 534 -38.04 17.38 15.28
CA GLY A 534 -39.09 17.45 16.31
C GLY A 534 -38.62 16.98 17.68
N TYR A 535 -37.81 15.90 17.75
CA TYR A 535 -37.22 15.42 18.99
C TYR A 535 -36.27 16.43 19.63
N ARG A 536 -35.37 17.03 18.84
CA ARG A 536 -34.45 18.06 19.30
C ARG A 536 -35.19 19.30 19.80
N THR A 537 -36.20 19.75 19.06
CA THR A 537 -37.04 20.90 19.47
C THR A 537 -37.76 20.64 20.78
N ALA A 538 -38.29 19.42 20.98
CA ALA A 538 -38.95 19.04 22.23
C ALA A 538 -37.98 19.04 23.41
N LEU A 539 -36.79 18.44 23.25
CA LEU A 539 -35.74 18.45 24.27
C LEU A 539 -35.33 19.88 24.66
N ARG A 540 -35.12 20.77 23.68
CA ARG A 540 -34.79 22.18 23.94
C ARG A 540 -35.89 22.91 24.70
N ARG A 541 -37.17 22.71 24.34
CA ARG A 541 -38.32 23.33 25.04
C ARG A 541 -38.43 22.91 26.50
N CYS A 542 -37.95 21.70 26.82
CA CYS A 542 -37.91 21.20 28.18
C CYS A 542 -36.66 21.66 28.96
N GLY A 543 -35.76 22.45 28.35
CA GLY A 543 -34.56 22.96 29.03
C GLY A 543 -33.29 22.11 28.84
N TRP A 544 -33.23 21.24 27.83
CA TRP A 544 -32.02 20.47 27.54
C TRP A 544 -30.93 21.31 26.85
N GLU A 545 -29.86 21.63 27.56
CA GLU A 545 -28.70 22.42 27.11
C GLU A 545 -27.50 21.57 26.62
N GLY A 546 -27.71 20.31 26.22
CA GLY A 546 -26.62 19.47 25.69
C GLY A 546 -25.97 20.03 24.42
N VAL A 547 -24.73 19.63 24.12
CA VAL A 547 -24.01 20.00 22.89
C VAL A 547 -24.75 19.43 21.67
N TRP A 548 -25.15 20.29 20.75
CA TRP A 548 -25.76 19.96 19.46
C TRP A 548 -24.78 20.38 18.36
N PRO A 549 -24.40 19.52 17.40
CA PRO A 549 -23.62 20.01 16.26
C PRO A 549 -24.51 20.90 15.38
N ASP A 550 -24.15 22.19 15.41
CA ASP A 550 -24.47 23.33 14.55
C ASP A 550 -25.73 23.28 13.67
N GLU A 551 -26.66 24.16 14.02
CA GLU A 551 -27.37 24.94 13.00
C GLU A 551 -26.33 25.69 12.15
N PRO A 552 -26.51 25.82 10.83
CA PRO A 552 -25.69 26.74 10.06
C PRO A 552 -25.83 28.13 10.70
N SER A 553 -24.71 28.78 10.98
CA SER A 553 -24.69 30.19 11.35
C SER A 553 -25.41 30.97 10.25
N VAL A 554 -26.65 31.36 10.50
CA VAL A 554 -27.29 32.40 9.70
C VAL A 554 -26.61 33.68 10.15
N GLU A 555 -25.68 34.16 9.33
CA GLU A 555 -25.21 35.54 9.41
C GLU A 555 -26.44 36.46 9.44
N THR A 556 -26.60 37.20 10.53
CA THR A 556 -27.39 38.44 10.56
C THR A 556 -26.52 39.63 10.23
#